data_AF-A0A2N6QME9-F1
#
_entry.id   AF-A0A2N6QME9-F1
#
_cell.length_a   1.000
_cell.length_b   1.000
_cell.length_c   1.000
_cell.angle_alpha   90.00
_cell.angle_beta   90.00
_cell.angle_gamma   90.00
#
_symmetry.space_group_name_H-M   'P 1'
#
loop_
_entity.id
_entity.type
_entity.pdbx_description
1 polymer ?
#
loop_
_entity_poly.entity_id
_entity_poly.type
_entity_poly.pdbx_seq_one_letter_code
_entity_poly.pdbx_strand_id
1 'polypeptide(L)'
;EKALLLSEELQKEEPRTLRMSRHLYDLDRLMDTEFGQKSLNDGNLYKAIVEHRRRFYHLGYVDYDKDYPTSIDFIPRNEVLKAYRLDYETNMVDGYIYGEAKPFKELMKRMEKLLHDFRQIIIP
;
A
#
# COMPACT_ATOMS: atom_id res chain seq x y z
N GLU A 1 -7.44 2.71 0.10
CA GLU A 1 -7.37 2.08 1.44
C GLU A 1 -6.14 1.19 1.67
N LYS A 2 -5.85 0.17 0.85
CA LYS A 2 -4.73 -0.77 1.11
C LYS A 2 -3.36 -0.09 1.22
N ALA A 3 -3.09 0.89 0.37
CA ALA A 3 -1.87 1.69 0.44
C ALA A 3 -1.77 2.48 1.76
N LEU A 4 -2.89 3.03 2.25
CA LEU A 4 -2.95 3.75 3.52
C LEU A 4 -2.71 2.80 4.70
N LEU A 5 -3.34 1.63 4.70
CA LEU A 5 -3.09 0.61 5.74
C LEU A 5 -1.60 0.24 5.82
N LEU A 6 -0.93 0.09 4.68
CA LEU A 6 0.51 -0.18 4.63
C LEU A 6 1.33 1.02 5.12
N SER A 7 1.01 2.24 4.65
CA SER A 7 1.63 3.49 5.10
C SER A 7 1.59 3.62 6.61
N GLU A 8 0.41 3.43 7.21
CA GLU A 8 0.18 3.49 8.66
C GLU A 8 0.93 2.40 9.42
N GLU A 9 0.92 1.14 8.93
CA GLU A 9 1.62 0.03 9.58
C GLU A 9 3.14 0.25 9.62
N LEU A 10 3.70 0.82 8.55
CA LEU A 10 5.13 1.08 8.43
C LEU A 10 5.61 2.26 9.29
N GLN A 11 4.70 2.98 9.97
CA GLN A 11 5.07 3.99 10.96
C GLN A 11 5.48 3.40 12.31
N LYS A 12 5.19 2.12 12.57
CA LYS A 12 5.59 1.45 13.80
C LYS A 12 7.11 1.24 13.85
N GLU A 13 7.65 1.20 15.06
CA GLU A 13 9.02 0.73 15.30
C GLU A 13 9.19 -0.73 14.84
N GLU A 14 8.19 -1.57 15.11
CA GLU A 14 8.13 -2.97 14.69
C GLU A 14 6.86 -3.23 13.85
N PRO A 15 6.90 -2.96 12.52
CA PRO A 15 5.78 -3.24 11.64
C PRO A 15 5.47 -4.73 11.58
N ARG A 16 4.19 -5.08 11.52
CA ARG A 16 3.76 -6.45 11.19
C ARG A 16 4.19 -6.78 9.77
N THR A 17 4.64 -8.01 9.57
CA THR A 17 5.14 -8.50 8.27
C THR A 17 4.38 -9.71 7.77
N LEU A 18 3.92 -10.57 8.68
CA LEU A 18 3.16 -11.77 8.37
C LEU A 18 1.83 -11.42 7.69
N ARG A 19 1.62 -12.00 6.50
CA ARG A 19 0.48 -11.81 5.60
C ARG A 19 0.28 -10.37 5.12
N MET A 20 1.23 -9.47 5.31
CA MET A 20 1.11 -8.07 4.87
C MET A 20 1.45 -7.90 3.39
N SER A 21 2.25 -8.80 2.82
CA SER A 21 2.62 -8.76 1.40
C SER A 21 1.40 -8.94 0.47
N ARG A 22 0.30 -9.54 0.96
CA ARG A 22 -0.97 -9.62 0.23
C ARG A 22 -1.53 -8.28 -0.19
N HIS A 23 -1.26 -7.23 0.59
CA HIS A 23 -1.74 -5.90 0.28
C HIS A 23 -0.97 -5.32 -0.90
N LEU A 24 0.32 -5.66 -1.07
CA LEU A 24 1.09 -5.32 -2.25
C LEU A 24 0.54 -6.04 -3.48
N TYR A 25 0.23 -7.34 -3.37
CA TYR A 25 -0.42 -8.09 -4.45
C TYR A 25 -1.79 -7.51 -4.83
N ASP A 26 -2.63 -7.20 -3.84
CA ASP A 26 -3.94 -6.61 -4.11
C ASP A 26 -3.80 -5.25 -4.84
N LEU A 27 -2.84 -4.42 -4.45
CA LEU A 27 -2.54 -3.16 -5.15
C LEU A 27 -2.08 -3.41 -6.58
N ASP A 28 -1.18 -4.37 -6.79
CA ASP A 28 -0.71 -4.79 -8.11
C ASP A 28 -1.86 -5.13 -9.06
N ARG A 29 -2.84 -5.90 -8.56
CA ARG A 29 -4.04 -6.27 -9.29
C ARG A 29 -4.96 -5.09 -9.56
N LEU A 30 -5.15 -4.20 -8.57
CA LEU A 30 -6.00 -3.03 -8.70
C LEU A 30 -5.47 -2.01 -9.72
N MET A 31 -4.15 -1.86 -9.83
CA MET A 31 -3.51 -0.96 -10.80
C MET A 31 -3.93 -1.21 -12.24
N ASP A 32 -4.23 -2.46 -12.60
CA ASP A 32 -4.61 -2.84 -13.96
C ASP A 32 -6.14 -2.74 -14.21
N THR A 33 -6.90 -2.22 -13.24
CA THR A 33 -8.36 -2.06 -13.34
C THR A 33 -8.75 -0.60 -13.62
N GLU A 34 -9.88 -0.40 -14.29
CA GLU A 34 -10.45 0.95 -14.46
C GLU A 34 -10.75 1.62 -13.12
N PHE A 35 -11.13 0.85 -12.10
CA PHE A 35 -11.41 1.38 -10.76
C PHE A 35 -10.16 1.93 -10.10
N GLY A 36 -9.01 1.26 -10.25
CA GLY A 36 -7.72 1.75 -9.77
C GLY A 36 -7.38 3.10 -10.40
N GLN A 37 -7.52 3.21 -11.72
CA GLN A 37 -7.25 4.46 -12.43
C GLN A 37 -8.22 5.58 -12.07
N LYS A 38 -9.52 5.30 -11.96
CA LYS A 38 -10.51 6.29 -11.52
C LYS A 38 -10.19 6.79 -10.11
N SER A 39 -9.80 5.89 -9.20
CA SER A 39 -9.47 6.24 -7.81
C SER A 39 -8.24 7.16 -7.72
N LEU A 40 -7.23 6.97 -8.57
CA LEU A 40 -6.05 7.84 -8.61
C LEU A 40 -6.35 9.23 -9.18
N ASN A 41 -7.42 9.39 -9.96
CA ASN A 41 -7.81 10.68 -10.54
C ASN A 41 -8.85 11.43 -9.70
N ASP A 42 -9.28 10.89 -8.56
CA ASP A 42 -10.30 11.48 -7.68
C ASP A 42 -9.68 11.94 -6.35
N GLY A 43 -9.13 13.17 -6.36
CA GLY A 43 -8.54 13.77 -5.17
C GLY A 43 -9.53 14.04 -4.04
N ASN A 44 -10.82 14.27 -4.36
CA ASN A 44 -11.86 14.42 -3.35
C ASN A 44 -12.09 13.10 -2.59
N LEU A 45 -12.20 12.00 -3.35
CA LEU A 45 -12.32 10.66 -2.77
C LEU A 45 -11.09 10.32 -1.92
N TYR A 46 -9.89 10.59 -2.42
CA TYR A 46 -8.65 10.35 -1.68
C TYR A 46 -8.66 11.09 -0.33
N LYS A 47 -8.91 12.40 -0.35
CA LYS A 47 -8.97 13.24 0.85
C LYS A 47 -10.04 12.75 1.82
N ALA A 48 -11.23 12.40 1.32
CA ALA A 48 -12.31 11.88 2.14
C ALA A 48 -11.91 10.58 2.87
N ILE A 49 -11.17 9.68 2.21
CA ILE A 49 -10.69 8.44 2.83
C ILE A 49 -9.65 8.74 3.92
N VAL A 50 -8.66 9.62 3.67
CA VAL A 50 -7.65 10.01 4.67
C VAL A 50 -8.33 10.60 5.91
N GLU A 51 -9.24 11.57 5.71
CA GLU A 51 -9.95 12.23 6.81
C GLU A 51 -10.89 11.28 7.56
N HIS A 52 -11.54 10.34 6.85
CA HIS A 52 -12.33 9.29 7.49
C HIS A 52 -11.45 8.40 8.39
N ARG A 53 -10.28 7.97 7.92
CA ARG A 53 -9.36 7.15 8.71
C ARG A 53 -8.84 7.90 9.93
N ARG A 54 -8.41 9.15 9.75
CA ARG A 54 -8.01 10.06 10.84
C ARG A 54 -9.08 10.16 11.92
N ARG A 55 -10.35 10.30 11.52
CA ARG A 55 -11.48 10.48 12.45
C ARG A 55 -11.97 9.20 13.11
N PHE A 56 -11.81 8.03 12.51
CA PHE A 56 -12.46 6.81 13.02
C PHE A 56 -11.50 5.71 13.47
N TYR A 57 -10.28 5.64 12.93
CA TYR A 57 -9.34 4.57 13.26
C TYR A 57 -8.48 4.91 14.49
N HIS A 58 -8.25 6.20 14.79
CA HIS A 58 -7.57 6.73 15.98
C HIS A 58 -6.39 5.85 16.48
N LEU A 59 -5.51 5.44 15.57
CA LEU A 59 -4.34 4.66 15.92
C LEU A 59 -3.31 5.63 16.51
N GLY A 60 -3.06 5.56 17.82
CA GLY A 60 -2.21 6.53 18.54
C GLY A 60 -0.75 6.61 18.07
N TYR A 61 -0.29 5.64 17.28
CA TYR A 61 1.06 5.61 16.69
C TYR A 61 1.11 6.17 15.25
N VAL A 62 -0.04 6.54 14.66
CA VAL A 62 -0.14 6.95 13.26
C VAL A 62 -0.19 8.47 13.17
N ASP A 63 0.76 9.02 12.43
CA ASP A 63 0.68 10.35 11.86
C ASP A 63 -0.07 10.29 10.52
N TYR A 64 -1.35 10.67 10.55
CA TYR A 64 -2.21 10.70 9.36
C TYR A 64 -1.83 11.81 8.37
N ASP A 65 -0.98 12.77 8.72
CA ASP A 65 -0.48 13.73 7.72
C ASP A 65 0.43 13.03 6.70
N LYS A 66 1.07 11.92 7.10
CA LYS A 66 1.86 11.09 6.19
C LYS A 66 1.03 10.34 5.16
N ASP A 67 -0.30 10.27 5.32
CA ASP A 67 -1.17 9.65 4.33
C ASP A 67 -1.57 10.60 3.19
N TYR A 68 -1.19 11.88 3.25
CA TYR A 68 -1.43 12.79 2.14
C TYR A 68 -0.50 12.52 0.94
N PRO A 69 -0.92 12.86 -0.30
CA PRO A 69 -0.23 12.47 -1.53
C PRO A 69 1.27 12.74 -1.52
N THR A 70 1.71 13.88 -1.02
CA THR A 70 3.13 14.28 -1.02
C THR A 70 3.99 13.48 -0.04
N SER A 71 3.39 12.89 0.98
CA SER A 71 4.10 12.28 2.12
C SER A 71 3.92 10.78 2.22
N ILE A 72 2.90 10.22 1.55
CA ILE A 72 2.62 8.79 1.59
C ILE A 72 3.86 7.97 1.21
N ASP A 73 4.09 6.91 1.97
CA ASP A 73 5.07 5.88 1.69
C ASP A 73 4.59 4.56 2.27
N PHE A 74 4.25 3.63 1.37
CA PHE A 74 3.79 2.29 1.71
C PHE A 74 4.80 1.21 1.32
N ILE A 75 6.03 1.61 0.95
CA ILE A 75 7.07 0.68 0.52
C ILE A 75 7.94 0.31 1.73
N PRO A 76 7.97 -0.98 2.13
CA PRO A 76 8.82 -1.43 3.24
C PRO A 76 10.30 -1.28 2.87
N ARG A 77 11.14 -1.07 3.89
CA ARG A 77 12.60 -0.89 3.74
C ARG A 77 13.38 -1.85 4.65
N ASN A 78 14.67 -2.02 4.37
CA ASN A 78 15.61 -2.77 5.22
C ASN A 78 15.10 -4.19 5.58
N GLU A 79 15.13 -4.55 6.87
CA GLU A 79 14.70 -5.87 7.34
C GLU A 79 13.20 -6.12 7.11
N VAL A 80 12.36 -5.07 7.14
CA VAL A 80 10.93 -5.19 6.84
C VAL A 80 10.71 -5.60 5.38
N LEU A 81 11.51 -5.08 4.44
CA LEU A 81 11.44 -5.47 3.03
C LEU A 81 11.79 -6.96 2.85
N LYS A 82 12.82 -7.44 3.56
CA LYS A 82 13.20 -8.87 3.52
C LYS A 82 12.09 -9.75 4.10
N ALA A 83 11.47 -9.33 5.19
CA ALA A 83 10.36 -10.05 5.81
C ALA A 83 9.11 -10.08 4.89
N TYR A 84 8.80 -8.98 4.22
CA TYR A 84 7.72 -8.92 3.23
C TYR A 84 7.99 -9.82 2.02
N ARG A 85 9.25 -9.90 1.57
CA ARG A 85 9.66 -10.81 0.51
C ARG A 85 9.43 -12.26 0.92
N LEU A 86 9.90 -12.64 2.10
CA LEU A 86 9.71 -13.98 2.64
C LEU A 86 8.22 -14.29 2.75
N ASP A 87 7.42 -13.37 3.29
CA ASP A 87 5.96 -13.52 3.39
C ASP A 87 5.30 -13.72 2.02
N TYR A 88 5.71 -12.95 1.01
CA TYR A 88 5.17 -13.07 -0.35
C TYR A 88 5.52 -14.41 -1.00
N GLU A 89 6.78 -14.81 -0.92
CA GLU A 89 7.28 -16.03 -1.56
C GLU A 89 6.76 -17.29 -0.86
N THR A 90 6.43 -17.24 0.44
CA THR A 90 5.98 -18.40 1.23
C THR A 90 4.46 -18.49 1.40
N ASN A 91 3.77 -17.38 1.69
CA ASN A 91 2.35 -17.42 2.07
C ASN A 91 1.39 -17.11 0.93
N MET A 92 1.87 -16.56 -0.19
CA MET A 92 0.99 -16.19 -1.31
C MET A 92 0.99 -17.21 -2.44
N VAL A 93 2.12 -17.89 -2.67
CA VAL A 93 2.28 -18.89 -3.73
C VAL A 93 1.43 -20.14 -3.47
N ASP A 94 1.21 -20.51 -2.21
CA ASP A 94 0.53 -21.77 -1.84
C ASP A 94 -1.02 -21.69 -1.73
N GLY A 95 -1.67 -20.61 -2.19
CA GLY A 95 -3.15 -20.65 -2.29
C GLY A 95 -3.92 -19.34 -2.41
N TYR A 96 -3.26 -18.18 -2.54
CA TYR A 96 -3.94 -16.88 -2.59
C TYR A 96 -3.78 -16.14 -3.93
N ILE A 97 -2.89 -16.60 -4.81
CA ILE A 97 -2.67 -15.99 -6.12
C ILE A 97 -3.47 -16.77 -7.17
N TYR A 98 -4.39 -16.08 -7.84
CA TYR A 98 -5.04 -16.59 -9.05
C TYR A 98 -4.13 -16.31 -10.25
N GLY A 99 -3.57 -17.37 -10.84
CA GLY A 99 -2.64 -17.28 -11.98
C GLY A 99 -1.16 -17.21 -11.58
N GLU A 100 -0.29 -16.74 -12.48
CA GLU A 100 1.15 -16.64 -12.20
C GLU A 100 1.47 -15.42 -11.32
N ALA A 101 2.14 -15.70 -10.20
CA ALA A 101 2.68 -14.68 -9.31
C ALA A 101 3.85 -13.94 -9.96
N LYS A 102 3.83 -12.60 -9.96
CA LYS A 102 5.01 -11.83 -10.38
C LYS A 102 6.16 -12.11 -9.43
N PRO A 103 7.41 -12.20 -9.91
CA PRO A 103 8.58 -12.19 -9.04
C PRO A 103 8.54 -10.97 -8.12
N PHE A 104 8.95 -11.12 -6.86
CA PHE A 104 8.87 -10.04 -5.85
C PHE A 104 9.54 -8.74 -6.32
N LYS A 105 10.65 -8.86 -7.06
CA LYS A 105 11.34 -7.70 -7.64
C LYS A 105 10.46 -6.91 -8.62
N GLU A 106 9.67 -7.58 -9.44
CA GLU A 106 8.76 -6.93 -10.39
C GLU A 106 7.53 -6.35 -9.68
N LEU A 107 7.04 -7.03 -8.63
CA LEU A 107 6.01 -6.47 -7.75
C LEU A 107 6.48 -5.13 -7.15
N MET A 108 7.70 -5.07 -6.61
CA MET A 108 8.24 -3.85 -6.00
C MET A 108 8.39 -2.71 -7.01
N LYS A 109 8.82 -2.96 -8.24
CA LYS A 109 8.85 -1.93 -9.30
C LYS A 109 7.45 -1.35 -9.56
N ARG A 110 6.42 -2.18 -9.51
CA ARG A 110 5.03 -1.72 -9.66
C ARG A 110 4.57 -0.92 -8.46
N MET A 111 4.98 -1.28 -7.25
CA MET A 111 4.71 -0.49 -6.04
C MET A 111 5.40 0.88 -6.09
N GLU A 112 6.64 0.96 -6.60
CA GLU A 112 7.34 2.23 -6.82
C GLU A 112 6.61 3.12 -7.83
N LYS A 113 6.15 2.55 -8.96
CA LYS A 113 5.32 3.28 -9.92
C LYS A 113 4.03 3.78 -9.27
N LEU A 114 3.33 2.91 -8.55
CA LEU A 114 2.09 3.27 -7.89
C LEU A 114 2.30 4.37 -6.85
N LEU A 115 3.39 4.30 -6.07
CA LEU A 115 3.75 5.34 -5.12
C LEU A 115 3.98 6.69 -5.81
N HIS A 116 4.64 6.68 -6.98
CA HIS A 116 4.77 7.87 -7.81
C HIS A 116 3.41 8.40 -8.25
N ASP A 117 2.50 7.54 -8.72
CA ASP A 117 1.16 7.93 -9.14
C ASP A 117 0.35 8.53 -7.97
N PHE A 118 0.41 7.93 -6.77
CA PHE A 118 -0.20 8.48 -5.55
C PHE A 118 0.30 9.90 -5.25
N ARG A 119 1.59 10.16 -5.45
CA ARG A 119 2.21 11.48 -5.24
C ARG A 119 1.80 12.53 -6.27
N GLN A 120 1.15 12.14 -7.36
CA GLN A 120 0.59 13.06 -8.36
C GLN A 120 -0.89 13.40 -8.11
N ILE A 121 -1.54 12.79 -7.11
CA ILE A 121 -2.95 13.07 -6.81
C ILE A 121 -3.09 14.52 -6.34
N ILE A 122 -3.89 15.30 -7.07
CA ILE A 122 -4.23 16.67 -6.70
C ILE A 122 -5.43 16.64 -5.77
N ILE A 123 -5.22 17.00 -4.51
CA ILE A 123 -6.30 17.20 -3.53
C ILE A 123 -6.73 18.68 -3.51
N PRO A 124 -8.03 18.97 -3.35
CA PRO A 124 -8.54 20.33 -3.21
C PRO A 124 -8.41 20.89 -1.79
#